data_AF-A0A1Y0FT85-F1
#
_entry.id   AF-A0A1Y0FT85-F1
#
_cell.length_a   1.000
_cell.length_b   1.000
_cell.length_c   1.000
_cell.angle_alpha   90.00
_cell.angle_beta   90.00
_cell.angle_gamma   90.00
#
_symmetry.space_group_name_H-M   'P 1'
#
loop_
_entity.id
_entity.type
_entity.pdbx_description
1 polymer ?
#
loop_
_entity_poly.entity_id
_entity_poly.type
_entity_poly.pdbx_seq_one_letter_code
_entity_poly.pdbx_strand_id
1 'polypeptide(L)'
;MPSTLYEIAELPNGDVVLRKVDDEGGEPLVRLSFSAESLAFMGEGKFEVAKAMIEAGMEAATELADQDHLDEFSEGLPEFEKPILH
;
A
#
# COMPACT_ATOMS: atom_id res chain seq x y z
N MET A 1 23.29 4.74 -5.51
CA MET A 1 21.93 5.19 -5.18
C MET A 1 21.81 5.16 -3.67
N PRO A 2 21.43 6.24 -2.97
CA PRO A 2 21.07 6.13 -1.56
C PRO A 2 19.91 5.12 -1.47
N SER A 3 20.08 4.07 -0.67
CA SER A 3 19.01 3.11 -0.41
C SER A 3 17.98 3.81 0.47
N THR A 4 16.86 4.22 -0.10
CA THR A 4 15.73 4.73 0.68
C THR A 4 15.18 3.59 1.51
N LEU A 5 15.31 3.69 2.83
CA LEU A 5 14.74 2.73 3.77
C LEU A 5 13.33 3.20 4.16
N TYR A 6 12.39 2.26 4.13
CA TYR A 6 11.02 2.50 4.55
C TYR A 6 10.75 1.77 5.86
N GLU A 7 9.93 2.38 6.71
CA GLU A 7 9.45 1.79 7.95
C GLU A 7 7.92 1.85 8.04
N ILE A 8 7.37 0.89 8.76
CA ILE A 8 5.96 0.84 9.13
C ILE A 8 5.86 1.32 10.58
N ALA A 9 5.12 2.39 10.82
CA ALA A 9 4.97 2.99 12.14
C ALA A 9 3.49 3.15 12.51
N GLU A 10 3.17 3.05 13.79
CA GLU A 10 1.85 3.40 14.32
C GLU A 10 1.86 4.84 14.82
N LEU A 11 0.90 5.64 14.37
CA LEU A 11 0.69 7.01 14.81
C LEU A 11 -0.07 7.05 16.15
N PRO A 12 0.02 8.16 16.91
CA PRO A 12 -0.70 8.30 18.19
C PRO A 12 -2.23 8.20 18.08
N ASN A 13 -2.79 8.41 16.88
CA ASN A 13 -4.22 8.27 16.62
C ASN A 13 -4.63 6.82 16.27
N GLY A 14 -3.69 5.87 16.23
CA GLY A 14 -3.92 4.47 15.92
C GLY A 14 -3.83 4.11 14.43
N ASP A 15 -3.56 5.07 13.55
CA ASP A 15 -3.31 4.80 12.13
C ASP A 15 -1.94 4.13 11.95
N VAL A 16 -1.83 3.24 10.98
CA VAL A 16 -0.55 2.64 10.57
C VAL A 16 -0.09 3.30 9.28
N VAL A 17 1.17 3.72 9.23
CA VAL A 17 1.75 4.42 8.08
C VAL A 17 3.00 3.74 7.57
N LEU A 18 3.20 3.78 6.26
CA LEU A 18 4.47 3.49 5.60
C LEU A 18 5.17 4.82 5.29
N ARG A 19 6.36 5.04 5.81
CA ARG A 19 7.12 6.29 5.60
C ARG A 19 8.61 6.03 5.39
N LYS A 20 9.32 7.03 4.89
CA LYS A 20 10.79 6.97 4.79
C LYS A 20 11.38 7.17 6.19
N VAL A 21 12.38 6.37 6.53
CA VAL A 21 13.10 6.50 7.81
C VAL A 21 13.73 7.88 7.96
N ASP A 22 14.14 8.48 6.84
CA ASP A 22 14.88 9.75 6.82
C ASP A 22 13.97 10.99 6.82
N ASP A 23 12.63 10.80 6.81
CA ASP A 23 11.65 11.87 6.65
C ASP A 23 10.44 11.68 7.60
N GLU A 24 10.70 11.77 8.91
CA GLU A 24 9.68 11.58 9.95
C GLU A 24 8.55 12.62 9.93
N GLY A 25 8.79 13.79 9.33
CA GLY A 25 7.81 14.88 9.20
C GLY A 25 7.13 14.98 7.84
N GLY A 26 7.52 14.11 6.90
CA GLY A 26 6.98 14.07 5.55
C GLY A 26 5.59 13.43 5.47
N GLU A 27 4.97 13.56 4.30
CA GLU A 27 3.73 12.85 4.00
C GLU A 27 4.01 11.34 3.87
N PRO A 28 3.27 10.48 4.60
CA PRO A 28 3.46 9.04 4.51
C PRO A 28 3.06 8.54 3.11
N LEU A 29 3.75 7.51 2.63
CA LEU A 29 3.47 6.90 1.33
C LEU A 29 2.11 6.17 1.35
N VAL A 30 1.79 5.55 2.48
CA VAL A 30 0.54 4.83 2.70
C VAL A 30 0.06 5.13 4.11
N ARG A 31 -1.26 5.30 4.26
CA ARG A 31 -1.93 5.45 5.53
C ARG A 31 -3.09 4.47 5.62
N LEU A 32 -3.06 3.59 6.61
CA LEU A 32 -4.16 2.69 6.95
C LEU A 32 -4.86 3.17 8.21
N SER A 33 -6.18 3.28 8.12
CA SER A 33 -7.05 3.56 9.26
C SER A 33 -8.09 2.47 9.36
N PHE A 34 -8.17 1.84 10.52
CA PHE A 34 -9.13 0.79 10.79
C PHE A 34 -10.36 1.37 11.49
N SER A 35 -11.53 0.89 11.11
CA SER A 35 -12.75 1.23 11.84
C SER A 35 -12.70 0.66 13.26
N ALA A 36 -13.49 1.24 14.17
CA ALA A 36 -13.58 0.74 15.54
C ALA A 36 -14.04 -0.74 15.60
N GLU A 37 -14.92 -1.15 14.69
CA GLU A 37 -15.38 -2.54 14.58
C GLU A 37 -14.25 -3.48 14.14
N SER A 38 -13.48 -3.07 13.14
CA SER A 38 -12.32 -3.82 12.65
C SER A 38 -11.25 -3.97 13.73
N LEU A 39 -10.99 -2.92 14.51
CA LEU A 39 -10.06 -2.95 15.64
C LEU A 39 -10.54 -3.89 16.75
N ALA A 40 -11.84 -3.90 17.05
CA ALA A 40 -12.42 -4.82 18.04
C ALA A 40 -12.27 -6.29 17.61
N PHE A 41 -12.33 -6.56 16.31
CA PHE A 41 -12.13 -7.89 15.75
C PHE A 41 -10.66 -8.32 15.74
N MET A 42 -9.74 -7.41 15.38
CA MET A 42 -8.30 -7.71 15.27
C MET A 42 -7.60 -7.79 16.63
N GLY A 43 -8.10 -7.07 17.64
CA GLY A 43 -7.50 -7.01 18.97
C GLY A 43 -6.03 -6.56 18.91
N GLU A 44 -5.15 -7.37 19.50
CA GLU A 44 -3.70 -7.12 19.49
C GLU A 44 -3.05 -7.34 18.11
N GLY A 45 -3.72 -8.08 17.21
CA GLY A 45 -3.20 -8.47 15.89
C GLY A 45 -3.26 -7.37 14.82
N LYS A 46 -3.62 -6.14 15.17
CA LYS A 46 -3.81 -5.04 14.21
C LYS A 46 -2.54 -4.73 13.40
N PHE A 47 -1.38 -4.84 14.04
CA PHE A 47 -0.10 -4.44 13.44
C PHE A 47 0.37 -5.49 12.43
N GLU A 48 0.19 -6.77 12.74
CA GLU A 48 0.44 -7.88 11.83
C GLU A 48 -0.45 -7.80 10.59
N VAL A 49 -1.74 -7.48 10.77
CA VAL A 49 -2.68 -7.30 9.66
C VAL A 49 -2.24 -6.12 8.78
N ALA A 50 -1.94 -4.97 9.38
CA ALA A 50 -1.49 -3.80 8.63
C ALA A 50 -0.21 -4.06 7.85
N LYS A 51 0.76 -4.77 8.46
CA LYS A 51 2.00 -5.18 7.80
C LYS A 51 1.72 -6.05 6.58
N ALA A 52 0.90 -7.10 6.74
CA ALA A 52 0.55 -7.99 5.64
C ALA A 52 -0.16 -7.25 4.48
N MET A 53 -1.04 -6.29 4.80
CA MET A 53 -1.70 -5.45 3.78
C MET A 53 -0.72 -4.56 3.02
N ILE A 54 0.27 -3.99 3.71
CA ILE A 54 1.30 -3.16 3.07
C ILE A 54 2.20 -4.03 2.17
N GLU A 55 2.64 -5.19 2.66
CA GLU A 55 3.46 -6.13 1.89
C GLU A 55 2.73 -6.57 0.61
N ALA A 56 1.46 -6.99 0.73
CA ALA A 56 0.64 -7.36 -0.43
C ALA A 56 0.42 -6.18 -1.40
N GLY A 57 0.23 -4.97 -0.88
CA GLY A 57 0.10 -3.77 -1.70
C GLY A 57 1.38 -3.43 -2.48
N MET A 58 2.56 -3.65 -1.87
CA MET A 58 3.85 -3.45 -2.53
C MET A 58 4.10 -4.49 -3.63
N GLU A 59 3.75 -5.76 -3.38
CA GLU A 59 3.82 -6.81 -4.41
C GLU A 59 2.91 -6.47 -5.59
N ALA A 60 1.65 -6.13 -5.33
CA ALA A 60 0.70 -5.74 -6.38
C ALA A 60 1.18 -4.49 -7.16
N ALA A 61 1.74 -3.49 -6.48
CA ALA A 61 2.29 -2.31 -7.15
C ALA A 61 3.47 -2.65 -8.06
N THR A 62 4.30 -3.63 -7.68
CA THR A 62 5.42 -4.12 -8.49
C THR A 62 4.91 -4.84 -9.73
N GLU A 63 3.95 -5.76 -9.55
CA GLU A 63 3.33 -6.48 -10.67
C GLU A 63 2.64 -5.54 -11.66
N LEU A 64 2.00 -4.46 -11.18
CA LEU A 64 1.38 -3.46 -12.05
C LEU A 64 2.43 -2.62 -12.79
N ALA A 65 3.51 -2.22 -12.14
CA ALA A 65 4.60 -1.49 -12.80
C ALA A 65 5.30 -2.33 -13.88
N ASP A 66 5.45 -3.64 -13.64
CA ASP A 66 5.97 -4.58 -14.63
C ASP A 66 5.00 -4.79 -15.80
N GLN A 67 3.68 -4.77 -15.54
CA GLN A 67 2.63 -4.85 -16.58
C GLN A 67 2.52 -3.57 -17.41
N ASP A 68 2.61 -2.39 -16.81
CA ASP A 68 2.63 -1.11 -17.54
C ASP A 68 3.80 -1.07 -18.54
N HIS A 69 4.93 -1.69 -18.20
CA HIS A 69 6.06 -1.87 -19.13
C HIS A 69 5.77 -2.80 -20.31
N LEU A 70 4.80 -3.72 -20.20
CA LEU A 70 4.37 -4.61 -21.27
C LEU A 70 3.26 -4.00 -22.13
N ASP A 71 2.41 -3.14 -21.54
CA ASP A 71 1.34 -2.44 -22.25
C ASP A 71 1.88 -1.32 -23.16
N GLU A 72 3.04 -0.74 -22.85
CA GLU A 72 3.73 0.21 -23.76
C GLU A 72 4.23 -0.44 -25.06
N PHE A 73 4.32 -1.78 -25.13
CA PHE A 73 4.56 -2.53 -26.37
C PHE A 73 3.27 -2.92 -27.12
N SER A 74 2.11 -2.50 -26.62
CA SER A 74 0.77 -2.78 -27.16
C SER A 74 0.06 -1.51 -27.64
N GLU A 75 0.79 -0.55 -28.24
CA GLU A 75 0.19 0.51 -29.05
C GLU A 75 -0.55 -0.10 -30.26
N GLY A 76 -1.79 -0.56 -30.05
CA GLY A 76 -2.60 -1.12 -31.13
C GLY A 76 -3.91 -1.81 -30.76
N LEU A 77 -4.27 -2.01 -29.48
CA LEU A 77 -5.52 -2.69 -29.13
C LEU A 77 -6.52 -1.74 -28.43
N PRO A 78 -7.81 -1.71 -28.86
CA PRO A 78 -8.81 -0.80 -28.33
C PRO A 78 -9.13 -1.09 -26.86
N GLU A 79 -9.30 -0.03 -26.07
CA GLU A 79 -9.67 -0.08 -24.64
C GLU A 79 -10.91 -0.96 -24.43
N PHE A 80 -10.75 -2.05 -23.67
CA PHE A 80 -11.89 -2.79 -23.13
C PHE A 80 -12.28 -2.20 -21.77
N GLU A 81 -13.58 -1.89 -21.65
CA GLU A 81 -14.22 -1.26 -20.50
C GLU A 81 -13.86 -1.95 -19.16
N LYS A 82 -13.44 -1.14 -18.18
CA LYS A 82 -13.09 -1.58 -16.83
C LYS A 82 -14.22 -2.40 -16.19
N PRO A 83 -13.97 -3.63 -15.70
CA PRO A 83 -15.01 -4.41 -15.06
C PRO A 83 -15.37 -3.79 -13.70
N ILE A 84 -16.64 -3.40 -13.56
CA ILE A 84 -17.24 -3.01 -12.29
C ILE A 84 -17.57 -4.30 -11.53
N LEU A 85 -16.91 -4.53 -10.40
CA LEU A 85 -17.27 -5.62 -9.48
C LEU A 85 -18.37 -5.14 -8.53
N HIS A 86 -19.47 -5.90 -8.45
CA HIS A 86 -20.57 -5.71 -7.49
C HIS A 86 -20.30 -6.50 -6.20
#